data_AF-A0A7W4GIL6-F1
#
_entry.id   AF-A0A7W4GIL6-F1
#
_cell.length_a   1.000
_cell.length_b   1.000
_cell.length_c   1.000
_cell.angle_alpha   90.00
_cell.angle_beta   90.00
_cell.angle_gamma   90.00
#
_symmetry.space_group_name_H-M   'P 1'
#
loop_
_entity.id
_entity.type
_entity.pdbx_description
1 polymer ?
#
loop_
_entity_poly.entity_id
_entity_poly.type
_entity_poly.pdbx_seq_one_letter_code
_entity_poly.pdbx_strand_id
1 'polypeptide(L)'
;MDLSNTLDKIGLYILSLLILFVFIIFLTVDVPYCFGENCEFVGFSAFADIAKKNFSSILSLLGLVAGVYFYFRFENEVKGGSLDVMKIEKSSSESYEHLVFLATYIL
;
A
#
# COMPACT_ATOMS: atom_id res chain seq x y z
N MET A 1 -14.87 18.06 12.83
CA MET A 1 -13.78 17.14 12.47
C MET A 1 -14.25 16.37 11.25
N ASP A 2 -13.75 16.71 10.07
CA ASP A 2 -14.10 16.06 8.81
C ASP A 2 -13.77 14.57 8.85
N LEU A 3 -14.80 13.75 9.00
CA LEU A 3 -14.68 12.30 9.02
C LEU A 3 -14.12 11.77 7.69
N SER A 4 -14.40 12.44 6.57
CA SER A 4 -13.83 12.11 5.25
C SER A 4 -12.31 12.26 5.25
N ASN A 5 -11.80 13.44 5.63
CA ASN A 5 -10.35 13.70 5.65
C ASN A 5 -9.59 12.72 6.54
N THR A 6 -10.19 12.27 7.64
CA THR A 6 -9.57 11.28 8.53
C THR A 6 -9.55 9.88 7.91
N LEU A 7 -10.64 9.46 7.28
CA LEU A 7 -10.72 8.16 6.59
C LEU A 7 -9.81 8.10 5.37
N ASP A 8 -9.71 9.18 4.61
CA ASP A 8 -8.82 9.29 3.46
C ASP A 8 -7.36 9.20 3.91
N LYS A 9 -7.01 9.89 5.00
CA LYS A 9 -5.68 9.80 5.62
C LYS A 9 -5.35 8.37 6.09
N ILE A 10 -6.29 7.69 6.74
CA ILE A 10 -6.14 6.27 7.14
C ILE A 10 -5.99 5.37 5.90
N GLY A 11 -6.80 5.59 4.87
CA GLY A 11 -6.73 4.85 3.61
C GLY A 11 -5.38 4.99 2.92
N LEU A 12 -4.80 6.20 2.89
CA LEU A 12 -3.45 6.45 2.35
C LEU A 12 -2.37 5.72 3.16
N TYR A 13 -2.49 5.67 4.50
CA TYR A 13 -1.56 4.89 5.32
C TYR A 13 -1.67 3.39 5.04
N ILE A 14 -2.88 2.85 4.94
CA ILE A 14 -3.10 1.43 4.60
C ILE A 14 -2.57 1.13 3.20
N LEU A 15 -2.77 2.03 2.23
CA LEU A 15 -2.27 1.89 0.87
C LEU A 15 -0.74 1.89 0.82
N SER A 16 -0.08 2.76 1.59
CA SER A 16 1.38 2.78 1.73
C SER A 16 1.94 1.45 2.28
N LEU A 17 1.18 0.80 3.18
CA LEU A 17 1.53 -0.49 3.77
C LEU A 17 1.17 -1.71 2.91
N LEU A 18 0.56 -1.53 1.73
CA LEU A 18 0.07 -2.63 0.90
C LEU A 18 1.20 -3.58 0.48
N ILE A 19 2.36 -3.04 0.08
CA ILE A 19 3.55 -3.83 -0.26
C ILE A 19 4.06 -4.60 0.96
N LEU A 20 4.02 -4.00 2.16
CA LEU A 20 4.43 -4.67 3.39
C LEU A 20 3.55 -5.90 3.68
N PHE A 21 2.23 -5.80 3.49
CA PHE A 21 1.33 -6.93 3.66
C PHE A 21 1.65 -8.09 2.71
N VAL A 22 2.00 -7.78 1.46
CA VAL A 22 2.46 -8.79 0.49
C VAL A 22 3.72 -9.49 0.99
N PHE A 23 4.72 -8.75 1.47
CA PHE A 23 5.94 -9.35 2.01
C PHE A 23 5.68 -10.23 3.24
N ILE A 24 4.80 -9.81 4.15
CA ILE A 24 4.44 -10.62 5.33
C ILE A 24 3.81 -11.94 4.90
N ILE A 25 2.96 -11.96 3.87
CA ILE A 25 2.39 -13.20 3.33
C ILE A 25 3.51 -14.11 2.82
N PHE A 26 4.43 -13.60 2.01
CA PHE A 26 5.54 -14.41 1.50
C PHE A 26 6.45 -14.98 2.62
N LEU A 27 6.71 -14.21 3.66
CA LEU A 27 7.57 -14.63 4.77
C LEU A 27 6.90 -15.60 5.75
N THR A 28 5.56 -15.54 5.87
CA THR A 28 4.81 -16.29 6.89
C THR A 28 4.10 -17.51 6.30
N VAL A 29 4.00 -17.61 4.97
CA VAL A 29 3.49 -18.79 4.29
C VAL A 29 4.54 -19.90 4.34
N ASP A 30 4.56 -20.62 5.46
CA ASP A 30 5.16 -21.95 5.57
C ASP A 30 4.15 -22.96 4.99
N VAL A 31 4.32 -23.31 3.71
CA VAL A 31 3.56 -24.42 3.11
C VAL A 31 4.28 -25.71 3.49
N PRO A 32 3.68 -26.60 4.29
CA PRO A 32 4.22 -27.94 4.47
C PRO A 32 4.05 -28.70 3.15
N TYR A 33 5.04 -28.56 2.27
CA TYR A 33 5.11 -29.30 1.02
C TYR A 33 5.41 -30.77 1.35
N CYS A 34 4.36 -31.59 1.32
CA CYS A 34 4.49 -33.04 1.37
C CYS A 34 4.44 -33.53 -0.09
N PHE A 35 5.60 -33.63 -0.75
CA PHE A 35 5.76 -34.17 -2.12
C PHE A 35 6.10 -35.68 -2.07
N GLY A 36 5.19 -36.52 -1.55
CA GLY A 36 5.41 -37.96 -1.43
C GLY A 36 4.17 -38.80 -1.75
N GLU A 37 4.38 -40.06 -2.15
CA GLU A 37 3.34 -40.99 -2.61
C GLU A 37 2.30 -41.41 -1.54
N ASN A 38 2.49 -41.01 -0.27
CA ASN A 38 1.58 -41.25 0.86
C ASN A 38 1.06 -39.96 1.52
N CYS A 39 0.96 -38.88 0.76
CA CYS A 39 0.43 -37.61 1.26
C CYS A 39 -1.10 -37.59 1.14
N GLU A 40 -1.78 -37.97 2.22
CA GLU A 40 -3.21 -37.71 2.35
C GLU A 40 -3.44 -36.19 2.42
N PHE A 41 -4.47 -35.73 1.70
CA PHE A 41 -4.93 -34.34 1.73
C PHE A 41 -5.25 -33.98 3.17
N VAL A 42 -4.34 -33.29 3.85
CA VAL A 42 -4.57 -32.88 5.23
C VAL A 42 -5.72 -31.88 5.17
N GLY A 43 -6.92 -32.36 5.54
CA GLY A 43 -8.17 -31.68 5.28
C GLY A 43 -8.22 -30.26 5.83
N PHE A 44 -9.33 -29.56 5.57
CA PHE A 44 -9.58 -28.20 6.05
C PHE A 44 -9.28 -27.97 7.56
N SER A 45 -9.23 -29.03 8.38
CA SER A 45 -8.74 -29.01 9.76
C SER A 45 -7.28 -28.57 9.92
N ALA A 46 -6.34 -29.05 9.10
CA ALA A 46 -4.95 -28.61 9.16
C ALA A 46 -4.76 -27.20 8.59
N PHE A 47 -5.57 -26.81 7.60
CA PHE A 47 -5.61 -25.43 7.13
C PHE A 47 -6.05 -24.47 8.25
N ALA A 48 -7.00 -24.89 9.10
CA ALA A 48 -7.45 -24.12 10.26
C ALA A 48 -6.41 -24.05 11.39
N ASP A 49 -5.63 -25.11 11.62
CA ASP A 49 -4.52 -25.09 12.59
C ASP A 49 -3.33 -24.24 12.10
N ILE A 50 -3.03 -24.29 10.79
CA ILE A 50 -2.05 -23.40 10.15
C ILE A 50 -2.54 -21.95 10.21
N ALA A 51 -3.83 -21.69 9.99
CA ALA A 51 -4.45 -20.38 10.09
C ALA A 51 -4.37 -19.82 11.53
N LYS A 52 -4.61 -20.63 12.56
CA LYS A 52 -4.46 -20.22 13.96
C LYS A 52 -3.01 -19.92 14.34
N LYS A 53 -2.06 -20.68 13.80
CA LYS A 53 -0.63 -20.48 14.06
C LYS A 53 -0.07 -19.24 13.32
N ASN A 54 -0.60 -18.94 12.13
CA ASN A 54 -0.18 -17.82 11.29
C ASN A 54 -1.19 -16.65 11.32
N PHE A 55 -1.58 -16.21 12.52
CA PHE A 55 -2.46 -15.05 12.72
C PHE A 55 -1.97 -13.80 11.96
N SER A 56 -0.65 -13.63 11.86
CA SER A 56 -0.01 -12.54 11.10
C SER A 56 -0.37 -12.55 9.61
N SER A 57 -0.39 -13.73 8.96
CA SER A 57 -0.80 -13.86 7.55
C SER A 57 -2.26 -13.52 7.32
N ILE A 58 -3.14 -13.86 8.26
CA ILE A 58 -4.58 -13.55 8.12
C ILE A 58 -4.80 -12.05 8.24
N LEU A 59 -4.15 -11.42 9.22
CA LEU A 59 -4.23 -9.99 9.42
C LEU A 59 -3.68 -9.22 8.21
N SER A 60 -2.56 -9.68 7.64
CA SER A 60 -2.01 -9.07 6.43
C SER A 60 -2.92 -9.27 5.22
N LEU A 61 -3.59 -10.42 5.09
CA LEU A 61 -4.54 -10.69 4.01
C LEU A 61 -5.76 -9.77 4.08
N LEU A 62 -6.31 -9.54 5.29
CA LEU A 62 -7.37 -8.54 5.51
C LEU A 62 -6.90 -7.12 5.19
N GLY A 63 -5.69 -6.77 5.61
CA GLY A 63 -5.07 -5.48 5.30
C GLY A 63 -4.87 -5.27 3.79
N LEU A 64 -4.52 -6.33 3.05
CA LEU A 64 -4.33 -6.31 1.60
C LEU A 64 -5.66 -6.07 0.87
N VAL A 65 -6.73 -6.77 1.27
CA VAL A 65 -8.08 -6.54 0.72
C VAL A 65 -8.55 -5.11 0.98
N ALA A 66 -8.37 -4.61 2.21
CA ALA A 66 -8.70 -3.23 2.55
C ALA A 66 -7.88 -2.23 1.71
N GLY A 67 -6.58 -2.47 1.54
CA GLY A 67 -5.70 -1.63 0.72
C GLY A 67 -6.13 -1.56 -0.75
N VAL A 68 -6.52 -2.69 -1.34
CA VAL A 68 -7.04 -2.73 -2.72
C VAL A 68 -8.36 -1.96 -2.84
N TYR A 69 -9.25 -2.09 -1.86
CA TYR A 69 -10.50 -1.31 -1.83
C TYR A 69 -10.22 0.21 -1.79
N PHE A 70 -9.31 0.65 -0.91
CA PHE A 70 -8.91 2.06 -0.85
C PHE A 70 -8.20 2.53 -2.12
N TYR A 71 -7.40 1.68 -2.77
CA TYR A 71 -6.77 2.00 -4.05
C TYR A 71 -7.81 2.37 -5.11
N PHE A 72 -8.84 1.55 -5.31
CA PHE A 72 -9.89 1.84 -6.29
C PHE A 72 -10.67 3.12 -5.95
N ARG A 73 -10.92 3.38 -4.67
CA ARG A 73 -11.55 4.64 -4.22
C ARG A 73 -10.68 5.84 -4.58
N PHE A 74 -9.40 5.81 -4.19
CA PHE A 74 -8.46 6.91 -4.47
C PHE A 74 -8.24 7.11 -5.96
N GLU A 75 -8.15 6.05 -6.74
CA GLU A 75 -8.02 6.12 -8.19
C GLU A 75 -9.22 6.85 -8.82
N ASN A 76 -10.44 6.59 -8.33
CA ASN A 76 -11.63 7.31 -8.77
C ASN A 76 -11.62 8.79 -8.37
N GLU A 77 -11.15 9.13 -7.18
CA GLU A 77 -11.02 10.52 -6.73
C GLU A 77 -9.94 11.29 -7.51
N VAL A 78 -8.77 10.68 -7.76
CA VAL A 78 -7.67 11.28 -8.54
C VAL A 78 -8.05 11.44 -10.02
N LYS A 79 -8.82 10.53 -10.60
CA LYS A 79 -9.33 10.67 -11.97
C LYS A 79 -10.37 11.80 -12.10
N GLY A 80 -11.18 12.02 -11.07
CA GLY A 80 -12.16 13.12 -11.03
C GLY A 80 -11.51 14.48 -10.77
N GLY A 81 -10.45 14.49 -9.98
CA GLY A 81 -9.59 15.65 -9.76
C GLY A 81 -8.46 15.68 -10.76
N SER A 82 -8.75 15.98 -12.03
CA SER A 82 -7.71 16.51 -12.91
C SER A 82 -7.21 17.81 -12.28
N LEU A 83 -6.20 17.68 -11.41
CA LEU A 83 -5.38 18.79 -10.97
C LEU A 83 -5.05 19.55 -12.23
N ASP A 84 -5.54 20.79 -12.29
CA ASP A 84 -5.23 21.75 -13.34
C ASP A 84 -3.75 21.60 -13.66
N VAL A 85 -3.48 20.91 -14.78
CA VAL A 85 -2.14 20.40 -15.06
C VAL A 85 -1.38 21.66 -15.42
N MET A 86 -0.71 22.27 -14.43
CA MET A 86 0.02 23.51 -14.62
C MET A 86 0.99 23.28 -15.76
N LYS A 87 0.61 23.79 -16.93
CA LYS A 87 1.35 23.64 -18.16
C LYS A 87 2.59 24.47 -17.96
N ILE A 88 3.74 23.82 -17.82
CA ILE A 88 5.03 24.52 -17.75
C ILE A 88 5.24 25.18 -19.12
N GLU A 89 4.77 26.43 -19.27
CA GLU A 89 4.92 27.20 -20.51
C GLU A 89 6.38 27.53 -20.80
N LYS A 90 7.22 27.56 -19.76
CA LYS A 90 8.64 27.86 -19.90
C LYS A 90 9.44 27.24 -18.76
N SER A 91 10.39 26.37 -19.11
CA SER A 91 11.47 25.97 -18.21
C SER A 91 12.66 26.85 -18.53
N SER A 92 12.98 27.80 -17.64
CA SER A 92 14.20 28.60 -17.73
C SER A 92 15.25 27.94 -16.84
N SER A 93 16.37 27.53 -17.42
CA SER A 93 17.53 27.01 -16.69
C SER A 93 18.29 28.16 -16.04
N GLU A 94 17.70 28.76 -15.02
CA GLU A 94 18.40 29.72 -14.16
C GLU A 94 19.36 28.94 -13.24
N SER A 95 20.57 29.44 -13.03
CA SER A 95 21.54 28.79 -12.15
C SER A 95 21.03 28.77 -10.71
N TYR A 96 21.05 27.57 -10.12
CA TYR A 96 20.54 27.29 -8.77
C TYR A 96 21.12 28.22 -7.70
N GLU A 97 22.37 28.66 -7.88
CA GLU A 97 23.05 29.57 -6.97
C GLU A 97 22.34 30.93 -6.87
N HIS A 98 21.83 31.45 -7.99
CA HIS A 98 21.12 32.73 -7.99
C HIS A 98 19.73 32.62 -7.35
N LEU A 99 19.04 31.48 -7.52
CA LEU A 99 17.75 31.25 -6.86
C LEU A 99 17.90 31.15 -5.34
N VAL A 100 18.93 30.45 -4.86
CA VAL A 100 19.20 30.30 -3.42
C VAL A 100 19.59 31.65 -2.80
N PHE A 101 20.39 32.45 -3.51
CA PHE A 101 20.76 33.79 -3.06
C PHE A 101 19.54 34.70 -2.93
N LEU A 102 18.65 34.70 -3.92
CA LEU A 102 17.40 35.46 -3.89
C LEU A 102 16.48 35.01 -2.76
N ALA A 103 16.32 33.69 -2.57
CA ALA A 103 15.49 33.13 -1.51
C ALA A 103 15.99 33.54 -0.12
N THR A 104 17.30 33.52 0.11
CA THR A 104 17.91 33.91 1.39
C THR A 104 17.85 35.42 1.64
N TYR A 105 17.79 36.22 0.59
CA TYR A 105 17.65 37.67 0.69
C TYR A 105 16.21 38.13 0.97
N ILE A 106 15.21 37.37 0.50
CA ILE A 106 13.79 37.70 0.68
C ILE A 106 13.23 37.19 2.02
N LEU A 107 13.79 36.10 2.57
CA LEU A 107 13.45 35.54 3.89
C LEU A 107 14.07 36.35 5.04
#